data_AF-A0A2S6B825-F1
#
_entry.id   AF-A0A2S6B825-F1
#
_cell.length_a   1.000
_cell.length_b   1.000
_cell.length_c   1.000
_cell.angle_alpha   90.00
_cell.angle_beta   90.00
_cell.angle_gamma   90.00
#
_symmetry.space_group_name_H-M   'P 1'
#
loop_
_entity.id
_entity.type
_entity.pdbx_description
1 polymer ?
#
loop_
_entity_poly.entity_id
_entity_poly.type
_entity_poly.pdbx_seq_one_letter_code
_entity_poly.pdbx_strand_id
1 'polypeptide(L)'
;MQVESTSSRVAALTARAQAHAVAKDFRQAIECYLRARELSPGDPDILLQLSYIESLSGNYRAAHGYVLQASKLHAERADVLKELLARLRTFNEIPAMLACIERMSPISRIPIPSLITIAAQLTYAGLPQRAIVFLDEARRGDPDYPPTLLSRAHVLMFLGRFAEAADDIARTIARAPRIAQAYWLRSQVRKQAGSEDHLAQIEAQLRAPQRTAQDRALLAFALHKELDDLGRHDEAWNALREGCASKRSSLRYDAARSREVFERLLRFEPGIFPVEESSQVHATPVFIVGMHRSGTTLLEQLLDGHSEVRGLGELYDFTSAMRHATDHHCAGVIDPDIVERAAAVDLSSVGRRYLEGIAWRLSGERYFTDKLPSNFLNAGFICEALPQAKILHMVRDPMETCFSNLRELFSDANPYSYDQLELADFYLHYRELMAHWHVRYPGRILDVDYAELTRDPEQVVRRVCDFIGVAFEPGMLGMQSRTRGIVTASAVQVRDRIQVQETPKWRAYERHLMPLRERLGRG
;
A
#
# COMPACT_ATOMS: atom_id res chain seq x y z
N MET A 1 -26.68 -45.42 24.18
CA MET A 1 -25.47 -44.66 23.80
C MET A 1 -25.76 -44.06 22.43
N GLN A 2 -26.20 -42.80 22.35
CA GLN A 2 -26.44 -42.15 21.05
C GLN A 2 -25.09 -41.86 20.40
N VAL A 3 -24.89 -42.33 19.17
CA VAL A 3 -23.70 -42.03 18.38
C VAL A 3 -23.76 -40.53 18.06
N GLU A 4 -22.84 -39.77 18.61
CA GLU A 4 -22.73 -38.34 18.40
C GLU A 4 -22.52 -38.05 16.90
N SER A 5 -23.33 -37.19 16.30
CA SER A 5 -23.27 -36.92 14.85
C SER A 5 -21.92 -36.27 14.50
N THR A 6 -21.43 -36.52 13.27
CA THR A 6 -20.17 -35.90 12.78
C THR A 6 -20.20 -34.38 12.92
N SER A 7 -21.36 -33.76 12.66
CA SER A 7 -21.56 -32.31 12.82
C SER A 7 -21.42 -31.85 14.29
N SER A 8 -22.00 -32.58 15.25
CA SER A 8 -21.84 -32.28 16.69
C SER A 8 -20.38 -32.37 17.13
N ARG A 9 -19.65 -33.38 16.63
CA ARG A 9 -18.23 -33.57 16.94
C ARG A 9 -17.36 -32.45 16.36
N VAL A 10 -17.62 -32.02 15.13
CA VAL A 10 -16.94 -30.87 14.52
C VAL A 10 -17.20 -29.61 15.33
N ALA A 11 -18.46 -29.33 15.69
CA ALA A 11 -18.81 -28.15 16.50
C ALA A 11 -18.10 -28.15 17.87
N ALA A 12 -18.03 -29.30 18.54
CA ALA A 12 -17.33 -29.44 19.81
C ALA A 12 -15.81 -29.20 19.68
N LEU A 13 -15.19 -29.70 18.59
CA LEU A 13 -13.78 -29.47 18.32
C LEU A 13 -13.48 -28.00 18.00
N THR A 14 -14.29 -27.36 17.16
CA THR A 14 -14.17 -25.93 16.83
C THR A 14 -14.34 -25.05 18.08
N ALA A 15 -15.32 -25.34 18.94
CA ALA A 15 -15.52 -24.59 20.18
C ALA A 15 -14.32 -24.72 21.14
N ARG A 16 -13.76 -25.93 21.27
CA ARG A 16 -12.52 -26.15 22.04
C ARG A 16 -11.34 -25.40 21.43
N ALA A 17 -11.20 -25.44 20.11
CA ALA A 17 -10.14 -24.74 19.40
C ALA A 17 -10.20 -23.22 19.67
N GLN A 18 -11.40 -22.63 19.61
CA GLN A 18 -11.64 -21.22 19.93
C GLN A 18 -11.27 -20.90 21.39
N ALA A 19 -11.65 -21.76 22.35
CA ALA A 19 -11.28 -21.57 23.75
C ALA A 19 -9.76 -21.58 23.96
N HIS A 20 -9.05 -22.52 23.32
CA HIS A 20 -7.58 -22.55 23.32
C HIS A 20 -6.97 -21.32 22.66
N ALA A 21 -7.53 -20.84 21.54
CA ALA A 21 -7.07 -19.63 20.87
C ALA A 21 -7.23 -18.37 21.73
N VAL A 22 -8.36 -18.22 22.44
CA VAL A 22 -8.57 -17.12 23.39
C VAL A 22 -7.57 -17.19 24.54
N ALA A 23 -7.25 -18.40 25.02
CA ALA A 23 -6.21 -18.63 26.02
C ALA A 23 -4.77 -18.48 25.48
N LYS A 24 -4.61 -18.18 24.17
CA LYS A 24 -3.33 -18.13 23.45
C LYS A 24 -2.54 -19.44 23.44
N ASP A 25 -3.20 -20.57 23.69
CA ASP A 25 -2.66 -21.90 23.49
C ASP A 25 -2.87 -22.33 22.04
N PHE A 26 -2.11 -21.69 21.13
CA PHE A 26 -2.30 -21.89 19.70
C PHE A 26 -1.97 -23.31 19.25
N ARG A 27 -1.08 -24.01 19.96
CA ARG A 27 -0.76 -25.41 19.67
C ARG A 27 -1.99 -26.30 19.83
N GLN A 28 -2.68 -26.20 20.96
CA GLN A 28 -3.90 -26.98 21.20
C GLN A 28 -5.06 -26.53 20.30
N ALA A 29 -5.15 -25.23 19.98
CA ALA A 29 -6.13 -24.73 19.03
C ALA A 29 -5.95 -25.35 17.63
N ILE A 30 -4.71 -25.35 17.12
CA ILE A 30 -4.37 -25.97 15.82
C ILE A 30 -4.70 -27.46 15.83
N GLU A 31 -4.34 -28.20 16.89
CA GLU A 31 -4.63 -29.63 16.99
C GLU A 31 -6.15 -29.91 16.94
N CYS A 32 -6.95 -29.10 17.65
CA CYS A 32 -8.40 -29.23 17.62
C CYS A 32 -8.97 -28.94 16.22
N TYR A 33 -8.49 -27.90 15.53
CA TYR A 33 -8.93 -27.59 14.18
C TYR A 33 -8.48 -28.64 13.14
N LEU A 34 -7.28 -29.22 13.29
CA LEU A 34 -6.82 -30.31 12.43
C LEU A 34 -7.72 -31.54 12.54
N ARG A 35 -8.11 -31.93 13.76
CA ARG A 35 -9.08 -33.01 13.99
C ARG A 35 -10.47 -32.66 13.45
N ALA A 36 -10.89 -31.39 13.56
CA ALA A 36 -12.16 -30.94 12.98
C ALA A 36 -12.14 -31.06 11.45
N ARG A 37 -11.00 -30.71 10.81
CA ARG A 37 -10.78 -30.84 9.37
C ARG A 37 -10.81 -32.29 8.89
N GLU A 38 -10.30 -33.24 9.66
CA GLU A 38 -10.40 -34.67 9.32
C GLU A 38 -11.86 -35.15 9.23
N LEU A 39 -12.74 -34.58 10.06
CA LEU A 39 -14.17 -34.89 10.05
C LEU A 39 -14.96 -34.10 9.00
N SER A 40 -14.46 -32.92 8.59
CA SER A 40 -15.10 -32.04 7.60
C SER A 40 -14.05 -31.37 6.68
N PRO A 41 -13.44 -32.11 5.75
CA PRO A 41 -12.32 -31.62 4.94
C PRO A 41 -12.72 -30.55 3.92
N GLY A 42 -14.01 -30.43 3.61
CA GLY A 42 -14.58 -29.45 2.68
C GLY A 42 -15.11 -28.18 3.33
N ASP A 43 -14.84 -27.95 4.62
CA ASP A 43 -15.30 -26.75 5.32
C ASP A 43 -14.27 -25.59 5.20
N PRO A 44 -14.59 -24.52 4.45
CA PRO A 44 -13.69 -23.37 4.32
C PRO A 44 -13.49 -22.62 5.64
N ASP A 45 -14.43 -22.66 6.58
CA ASP A 45 -14.30 -21.95 7.86
C ASP A 45 -13.16 -22.55 8.70
N ILE A 46 -13.08 -23.89 8.78
CA ILE A 46 -12.00 -24.58 9.49
C ILE A 46 -10.63 -24.23 8.90
N LEU A 47 -10.52 -24.17 7.57
CA LEU A 47 -9.28 -23.79 6.89
C LEU A 47 -8.91 -22.33 7.13
N LEU A 48 -9.88 -21.42 7.18
CA LEU A 48 -9.65 -20.01 7.50
C LEU A 48 -9.19 -19.83 8.95
N GLN A 49 -9.80 -20.54 9.89
CA GLN A 49 -9.38 -20.53 11.29
C GLN A 49 -7.98 -21.12 11.47
N LEU A 50 -7.65 -22.24 10.81
CA LEU A 50 -6.28 -22.78 10.78
C LEU A 50 -5.31 -21.74 10.23
N SER A 51 -5.65 -21.12 9.09
CA SER A 51 -4.84 -20.05 8.52
C SER A 51 -4.61 -18.92 9.52
N TYR A 52 -5.65 -18.45 10.21
CA TYR A 52 -5.56 -17.36 11.17
C TYR A 52 -4.68 -17.71 12.39
N ILE A 53 -4.89 -18.86 13.02
CA ILE A 53 -4.15 -19.28 14.21
C ILE A 53 -2.68 -19.58 13.89
N GLU A 54 -2.38 -20.16 12.73
CA GLU A 54 -0.99 -20.36 12.29
C GLU A 54 -0.28 -19.01 12.10
N SER A 55 -0.96 -17.99 11.58
CA SER A 55 -0.39 -16.63 11.52
C SER A 55 -0.11 -16.06 12.90
N LEU A 56 -1.00 -16.25 13.88
CA LEU A 56 -0.76 -15.82 15.27
C LEU A 56 0.40 -16.59 15.94
N SER A 57 0.65 -17.81 15.48
CA SER A 57 1.75 -18.68 15.95
C SER A 57 3.09 -18.37 15.28
N GLY A 58 3.13 -17.47 14.30
CA GLY A 58 4.34 -17.14 13.53
C GLY A 58 4.64 -18.11 12.38
N ASN A 59 3.74 -19.03 12.04
CA ASN A 59 3.93 -20.03 10.99
C ASN A 59 3.35 -19.52 9.65
N TYR A 60 4.06 -18.61 8.99
CA TYR A 60 3.58 -17.93 7.78
C TYR A 60 3.22 -18.90 6.64
N ARG A 61 4.09 -19.87 6.34
CA ARG A 61 3.89 -20.84 5.24
C ARG A 61 2.72 -21.77 5.48
N ALA A 62 2.56 -22.26 6.71
CA ALA A 62 1.41 -23.10 7.07
C ALA A 62 0.10 -22.32 6.92
N ALA A 63 0.08 -21.09 7.46
CA ALA A 63 -1.06 -20.19 7.37
C ALA A 63 -1.46 -19.89 5.91
N HIS A 64 -0.45 -19.63 5.07
CA HIS A 64 -0.59 -19.40 3.64
C HIS A 64 -1.16 -20.64 2.92
N GLY A 65 -0.63 -21.82 3.20
CA GLY A 65 -1.11 -23.08 2.63
C GLY A 65 -2.60 -23.35 2.92
N TYR A 66 -3.08 -23.04 4.12
CA TYR A 66 -4.50 -23.23 4.48
C TYR A 66 -5.44 -22.26 3.75
N VAL A 67 -5.08 -20.99 3.58
CA VAL A 67 -5.94 -20.06 2.84
C VAL A 67 -6.01 -20.41 1.35
N LEU A 68 -4.91 -20.91 0.76
CA LEU A 68 -4.92 -21.39 -0.63
C LEU A 68 -5.74 -22.66 -0.82
N GLN A 69 -5.88 -23.50 0.21
CA GLN A 69 -6.83 -24.60 0.20
C GLN A 69 -8.26 -24.08 0.30
N ALA A 70 -8.53 -23.14 1.22
CA ALA A 70 -9.84 -22.53 1.38
C ALA A 70 -10.32 -21.83 0.09
N SER A 71 -9.42 -21.17 -0.65
CA SER A 71 -9.76 -20.48 -1.90
C SER A 71 -10.16 -21.41 -3.04
N LYS A 72 -9.90 -22.72 -2.92
CA LYS A 72 -10.35 -23.73 -3.90
C LYS A 72 -11.75 -24.25 -3.61
N LEU A 73 -12.28 -23.99 -2.41
CA LEU A 73 -13.61 -24.40 -1.99
C LEU A 73 -14.66 -23.34 -2.38
N HIS A 74 -15.92 -23.77 -2.43
CA HIS A 74 -17.06 -22.88 -2.67
C HIS A 74 -17.54 -22.29 -1.35
N ALA A 75 -17.56 -20.96 -1.25
CA ALA A 75 -18.03 -20.24 -0.07
C ALA A 75 -19.17 -19.28 -0.47
N GLU A 76 -20.40 -19.64 -0.11
CA GLU A 76 -21.59 -18.82 -0.40
C GLU A 76 -21.89 -17.79 0.68
N ARG A 77 -21.44 -18.07 1.91
CA ARG A 77 -21.66 -17.22 3.06
C ARG A 77 -20.82 -15.94 2.98
N ALA A 78 -21.48 -14.79 3.12
CA ALA A 78 -20.86 -13.48 2.98
C ALA A 78 -19.74 -13.20 4.01
N ASP A 79 -19.88 -13.70 5.23
CA ASP A 79 -18.88 -13.57 6.29
C ASP A 79 -17.63 -14.42 6.01
N VAL A 80 -17.80 -15.67 5.59
CA VAL A 80 -16.71 -16.57 5.18
C VAL A 80 -15.94 -15.98 4.00
N LEU A 81 -16.65 -15.45 3.01
CA LEU A 81 -16.02 -14.78 1.87
C LEU A 81 -15.20 -13.55 2.30
N LYS A 82 -15.77 -12.69 3.15
CA LYS A 82 -15.08 -11.49 3.64
C LYS A 82 -13.76 -11.88 4.31
N GLU A 83 -13.79 -12.92 5.14
CA GLU A 83 -12.60 -13.45 5.80
C GLU A 83 -11.61 -14.06 4.79
N LEU A 84 -12.07 -14.88 3.86
CA LEU A 84 -11.25 -15.46 2.79
C LEU A 84 -10.52 -14.38 1.98
N LEU A 85 -11.24 -13.37 1.50
CA LEU A 85 -10.66 -12.28 0.73
C LEU A 85 -9.65 -11.47 1.56
N ALA A 86 -9.96 -11.20 2.83
CA ALA A 86 -9.03 -10.53 3.73
C ALA A 86 -7.75 -11.35 3.98
N ARG A 87 -7.87 -12.66 4.15
CA ARG A 87 -6.73 -13.58 4.31
C ARG A 87 -5.89 -13.67 3.04
N LEU A 88 -6.51 -13.82 1.87
CA LEU A 88 -5.79 -13.81 0.59
C LEU A 88 -5.03 -12.50 0.39
N ARG A 89 -5.63 -11.36 0.76
CA ARG A 89 -4.94 -10.07 0.78
C ARG A 89 -3.72 -10.07 1.73
N THR A 90 -3.83 -10.63 2.94
CA THR A 90 -2.70 -10.70 3.90
C THR A 90 -1.45 -11.37 3.29
N PHE A 91 -1.65 -12.39 2.46
CA PHE A 91 -0.56 -13.11 1.78
C PHE A 91 -0.25 -12.60 0.37
N ASN A 92 -0.92 -11.54 -0.07
CA ASN A 92 -0.81 -11.00 -1.42
C ASN A 92 -1.13 -12.02 -2.53
N GLU A 93 -2.07 -12.94 -2.27
CA GLU A 93 -2.50 -13.99 -3.21
C GLU A 93 -3.59 -13.47 -4.15
N ILE A 94 -3.22 -12.49 -4.97
CA ILE A 94 -4.16 -11.78 -5.86
C ILE A 94 -4.83 -12.72 -6.88
N PRO A 95 -4.14 -13.64 -7.58
CA PRO A 95 -4.81 -14.53 -8.53
C PRO A 95 -5.91 -15.39 -7.90
N ALA A 96 -5.63 -15.97 -6.72
CA ALA A 96 -6.62 -16.73 -5.97
C ALA A 96 -7.80 -15.87 -5.52
N MET A 97 -7.53 -14.61 -5.13
CA MET A 97 -8.56 -13.64 -4.76
C MET A 97 -9.47 -13.29 -5.95
N LEU A 98 -8.89 -13.04 -7.13
CA LEU A 98 -9.64 -12.76 -8.35
C LEU A 98 -10.50 -13.96 -8.77
N ALA A 99 -9.95 -15.17 -8.72
CA ALA A 99 -10.71 -16.39 -8.99
C ALA A 99 -11.89 -16.56 -8.02
N CYS A 100 -11.72 -16.21 -6.74
CA CYS A 100 -12.83 -16.22 -5.78
C CYS A 100 -13.93 -15.22 -6.16
N ILE A 101 -13.54 -13.99 -6.52
CA ILE A 101 -14.47 -12.93 -6.93
C ILE A 101 -15.21 -13.31 -8.23
N GLU A 102 -14.54 -13.94 -9.19
CA GLU A 102 -15.14 -14.34 -10.47
C GLU A 102 -16.22 -15.42 -10.32
N ARG A 103 -16.10 -16.30 -9.32
CA ARG A 103 -17.15 -17.28 -8.99
C ARG A 103 -18.40 -16.63 -8.38
N MET A 104 -18.34 -15.38 -7.97
CA MET A 104 -19.47 -14.65 -7.37
C MET A 104 -20.36 -14.00 -8.44
N SER A 105 -21.06 -14.83 -9.20
CA SER A 105 -21.96 -14.38 -10.27
C SER A 105 -23.40 -14.86 -10.04
N PRO A 106 -24.43 -14.08 -10.43
CA PRO A 106 -24.36 -12.73 -10.97
C PRO A 106 -24.09 -11.68 -9.88
N ILE A 107 -23.36 -10.62 -10.25
CA ILE A 107 -22.98 -9.51 -9.36
C ILE A 107 -24.19 -8.86 -8.65
N SER A 108 -25.36 -8.89 -9.30
CA SER A 108 -26.61 -8.31 -8.80
C SER A 108 -27.26 -9.06 -7.64
N ARG A 109 -26.77 -10.27 -7.32
CA ARG A 109 -27.20 -11.04 -6.14
C ARG A 109 -26.28 -10.84 -4.94
N ILE A 110 -25.17 -10.12 -5.10
CA ILE A 110 -24.21 -9.89 -4.02
C ILE A 110 -24.74 -8.76 -3.12
N PRO A 111 -24.79 -8.94 -1.79
CA PRO A 111 -25.17 -7.87 -0.87
C PRO A 111 -24.26 -6.64 -0.97
N ILE A 112 -24.81 -5.44 -0.79
CA ILE A 112 -24.08 -4.16 -0.86
C ILE A 112 -22.78 -4.16 -0.02
N PRO A 113 -22.75 -4.61 1.25
CA PRO A 113 -21.51 -4.65 2.02
C PRO A 113 -20.41 -5.53 1.40
N SER A 114 -20.80 -6.64 0.76
CA SER A 114 -19.88 -7.54 0.07
C SER A 114 -19.38 -6.93 -1.23
N LEU A 115 -20.23 -6.21 -1.98
CA LEU A 115 -19.81 -5.44 -3.16
C LEU A 115 -18.74 -4.40 -2.81
N ILE A 116 -18.93 -3.65 -1.72
CA ILE A 116 -17.94 -2.68 -1.20
C ILE A 116 -16.64 -3.39 -0.81
N THR A 117 -16.74 -4.54 -0.13
CA THR A 117 -15.56 -5.33 0.30
C THR A 117 -14.76 -5.83 -0.90
N ILE A 118 -15.44 -6.34 -1.94
CA ILE A 118 -14.82 -6.79 -3.19
C ILE A 118 -14.15 -5.63 -3.92
N ALA A 119 -14.83 -4.48 -4.03
CA ALA A 119 -14.26 -3.30 -4.65
C ALA A 119 -12.97 -2.85 -3.96
N ALA A 120 -12.93 -2.86 -2.62
CA ALA A 120 -11.72 -2.55 -1.87
C ALA A 120 -10.57 -3.53 -2.19
N GLN A 121 -10.86 -4.83 -2.37
CA GLN A 121 -9.85 -5.82 -2.77
C GLN A 121 -9.35 -5.60 -4.20
N LEU A 122 -10.26 -5.27 -5.14
CA LEU A 122 -9.89 -4.97 -6.52
C LEU A 122 -9.06 -3.69 -6.60
N THR A 123 -9.35 -2.67 -5.79
CA THR A 123 -8.51 -1.48 -5.67
C THR A 123 -7.12 -1.82 -5.13
N TYR A 124 -7.03 -2.66 -4.08
CA TYR A 124 -5.74 -3.15 -3.57
C TYR A 124 -4.95 -3.91 -4.65
N ALA A 125 -5.63 -4.70 -5.49
CA ALA A 125 -5.02 -5.42 -6.61
C ALA A 125 -4.61 -4.51 -7.79
N GLY A 126 -4.79 -3.19 -7.70
CA GLY A 126 -4.47 -2.25 -8.79
C GLY A 126 -5.49 -2.26 -9.93
N LEU A 127 -6.74 -2.68 -9.68
CA LEU A 127 -7.79 -2.87 -10.68
C LEU A 127 -9.01 -1.94 -10.44
N PRO A 128 -8.84 -0.59 -10.40
CA PRO A 128 -9.94 0.32 -10.12
C PRO A 128 -11.05 0.29 -11.18
N GLN A 129 -10.73 -0.06 -12.44
CA GLN A 129 -11.72 -0.25 -13.51
C GLN A 129 -12.65 -1.44 -13.25
N ARG A 130 -12.17 -2.50 -12.58
CA ARG A 130 -13.03 -3.61 -12.14
C ARG A 130 -13.79 -3.21 -10.87
N ALA A 131 -13.12 -2.54 -9.94
CA ALA A 131 -13.72 -2.13 -8.67
C ALA A 131 -14.97 -1.24 -8.85
N ILE A 132 -14.94 -0.31 -9.81
CA ILE A 132 -16.05 0.61 -10.05
C ILE A 132 -17.34 -0.10 -10.47
N VAL A 133 -17.25 -1.22 -11.19
CA VAL A 133 -18.42 -2.02 -11.60
C VAL A 133 -19.20 -2.54 -10.39
N PHE A 134 -18.49 -3.02 -9.36
CA PHE A 134 -19.11 -3.50 -8.11
C PHE A 134 -19.75 -2.34 -7.31
N LEU A 135 -19.13 -1.16 -7.36
CA LEU A 135 -19.62 0.02 -6.63
C LEU A 135 -20.80 0.70 -7.33
N ASP A 136 -20.84 0.68 -8.66
CA ASP A 136 -21.99 1.13 -9.44
C ASP A 136 -23.20 0.19 -9.20
N GLU A 137 -22.96 -1.12 -9.11
CA GLU A 137 -24.01 -2.07 -8.73
C GLU A 137 -24.49 -1.87 -7.28
N ALA A 138 -23.57 -1.61 -6.35
CA ALA A 138 -23.91 -1.29 -4.96
C ALA A 138 -24.77 -0.01 -4.88
N ARG A 139 -24.45 1.01 -5.68
CA ARG A 139 -25.24 2.26 -5.77
C ARG A 139 -26.58 2.02 -6.45
N ARG A 140 -26.67 1.11 -7.41
CA ARG A 140 -27.95 0.74 -8.02
C ARG A 140 -28.91 0.12 -7.00
N GLY A 141 -28.39 -0.68 -6.07
CA GLY A 141 -29.15 -1.30 -4.98
C GLY A 141 -29.61 -0.31 -3.91
N ASP A 142 -28.75 0.64 -3.51
CA ASP A 142 -29.10 1.75 -2.65
C ASP A 142 -28.34 3.03 -3.09
N PRO A 143 -29.02 3.95 -3.80
CA PRO A 143 -28.38 5.14 -4.35
C PRO A 143 -27.81 6.11 -3.32
N ASP A 144 -28.29 6.09 -2.08
CA ASP A 144 -27.96 7.06 -1.04
C ASP A 144 -27.15 6.46 0.12
N TYR A 145 -26.74 5.18 0.05
CA TYR A 145 -25.97 4.52 1.10
C TYR A 145 -24.57 5.13 1.26
N PRO A 146 -24.26 5.84 2.36
CA PRO A 146 -23.01 6.60 2.49
C PRO A 146 -21.72 5.77 2.34
N PRO A 147 -21.61 4.53 2.87
CA PRO A 147 -20.42 3.70 2.64
C PRO A 147 -20.16 3.34 1.17
N THR A 148 -21.22 3.14 0.37
CA THR A 148 -21.08 2.94 -1.09
C THR A 148 -20.56 4.21 -1.75
N LEU A 149 -21.20 5.35 -1.46
CA LEU A 149 -20.82 6.63 -2.06
C LEU A 149 -19.37 7.02 -1.75
N LEU A 150 -18.91 6.83 -0.51
CA LEU A 150 -17.51 7.09 -0.13
C LEU A 150 -16.52 6.17 -0.83
N SER A 151 -16.82 4.86 -0.87
CA SER A 151 -15.96 3.89 -1.53
C SER A 151 -15.89 4.15 -3.04
N ARG A 152 -17.02 4.52 -3.64
CA ARG A 152 -17.12 4.91 -5.06
C ARG A 152 -16.38 6.21 -5.35
N ALA A 153 -16.55 7.25 -4.54
CA ALA A 153 -15.82 8.50 -4.69
C ALA A 153 -14.29 8.27 -4.68
N HIS A 154 -13.80 7.45 -3.77
CA HIS A 154 -12.37 7.12 -3.69
C HIS A 154 -11.87 6.41 -4.97
N VAL A 155 -12.61 5.43 -5.48
CA VAL A 155 -12.25 4.75 -6.75
C VAL A 155 -12.36 5.68 -7.96
N LEU A 156 -13.38 6.54 -8.00
CA LEU A 156 -13.56 7.54 -9.05
C LEU A 156 -12.39 8.53 -9.10
N MET A 157 -11.81 8.92 -7.95
CA MET A 157 -10.58 9.71 -7.91
C MET A 157 -9.39 8.97 -8.56
N PHE A 158 -9.21 7.67 -8.27
CA PHE A 158 -8.18 6.86 -8.95
C PHE A 158 -8.41 6.73 -10.45
N LEU A 159 -9.65 6.81 -10.91
CA LEU A 159 -10.04 6.80 -12.33
C LEU A 159 -10.03 8.20 -12.98
N GLY A 160 -9.86 9.28 -12.22
CA GLY A 160 -9.85 10.66 -12.72
C GLY A 160 -11.24 11.24 -12.97
N ARG A 161 -12.29 10.55 -12.50
CA ARG A 161 -13.70 10.94 -12.61
C ARG A 161 -14.06 11.88 -11.45
N PHE A 162 -13.36 13.00 -11.34
CA PHE A 162 -13.41 13.91 -10.19
C PHE A 162 -14.79 14.57 -9.97
N ALA A 163 -15.51 14.88 -11.05
CA ALA A 163 -16.85 15.46 -10.95
C ALA A 163 -17.85 14.50 -10.29
N GLU A 164 -17.82 13.22 -10.67
CA GLU A 164 -18.67 12.19 -10.07
C GLU A 164 -18.26 11.89 -8.63
N ALA A 165 -16.95 11.89 -8.34
CA ALA A 165 -16.47 11.74 -6.97
C ALA A 165 -16.98 12.89 -6.07
N ALA A 166 -16.96 14.13 -6.57
CA ALA A 166 -17.46 15.29 -5.85
C ALA A 166 -18.97 15.19 -5.55
N ASP A 167 -19.78 14.71 -6.50
CA ASP A 167 -21.22 14.46 -6.30
C ASP A 167 -21.47 13.46 -5.16
N ASP A 168 -20.80 12.31 -5.22
CA ASP A 168 -20.93 11.27 -4.19
C ASP A 168 -20.52 11.76 -2.80
N ILE A 169 -19.43 12.53 -2.72
CA ILE A 169 -18.95 13.11 -1.45
C ILE A 169 -19.95 14.13 -0.91
N ALA A 170 -20.48 15.01 -1.75
CA ALA A 170 -21.48 16.00 -1.35
C ALA A 170 -22.74 15.32 -0.80
N ARG A 171 -23.23 14.27 -1.48
CA ARG A 171 -24.37 13.46 -1.02
C ARG A 171 -24.08 12.74 0.30
N THR A 172 -22.87 12.21 0.46
CA THR A 172 -22.44 11.59 1.73
C THR A 172 -22.48 12.60 2.88
N ILE A 173 -21.91 13.80 2.69
CA ILE A 173 -21.89 14.86 3.72
C ILE A 173 -23.32 15.28 4.09
N ALA A 174 -24.22 15.40 3.10
CA ALA A 174 -25.61 15.76 3.35
C ALA A 174 -26.38 14.69 4.14
N ARG A 175 -26.13 13.40 3.87
CA ARG A 175 -26.83 12.27 4.52
C ARG A 175 -26.23 11.87 5.87
N ALA A 176 -24.90 11.89 5.97
CA ALA A 176 -24.15 11.40 7.12
C ALA A 176 -22.99 12.35 7.46
N PRO A 177 -23.29 13.58 7.95
CA PRO A 177 -22.29 14.61 8.23
C PRO A 177 -21.27 14.21 9.31
N ARG A 178 -21.52 13.12 10.05
CA ARG A 178 -20.53 12.62 11.02
C ARG A 178 -19.38 11.83 10.39
N ILE A 179 -19.44 11.46 9.11
CA ILE A 179 -18.36 10.68 8.49
C ILE A 179 -17.18 11.59 8.12
N ALA A 180 -16.15 11.62 8.97
CA ALA A 180 -14.96 12.46 8.81
C ALA A 180 -14.24 12.24 7.46
N GLN A 181 -14.23 10.99 6.97
CA GLN A 181 -13.59 10.64 5.69
C GLN A 181 -14.19 11.41 4.49
N ALA A 182 -15.47 11.80 4.55
CA ALA A 182 -16.11 12.56 3.48
C ALA A 182 -15.47 13.96 3.30
N TYR A 183 -15.18 14.64 4.41
CA TYR A 183 -14.52 15.95 4.40
C TYR A 183 -13.08 15.86 3.90
N TRP A 184 -12.35 14.83 4.34
CA TRP A 184 -11.00 14.58 3.84
C TRP A 184 -10.99 14.29 2.33
N LEU A 185 -11.86 13.41 1.84
CA LEU A 185 -11.96 13.17 0.40
C LEU A 185 -12.37 14.45 -0.36
N ARG A 186 -13.31 15.25 0.16
CA ARG A 186 -13.70 16.53 -0.45
C ARG A 186 -12.51 17.46 -0.62
N SER A 187 -11.66 17.54 0.40
CA SER A 187 -10.46 18.38 0.33
C SER A 187 -9.50 17.87 -0.74
N GLN A 188 -9.37 16.56 -0.95
CA GLN A 188 -8.43 15.98 -1.93
C GLN A 188 -8.88 16.06 -3.39
N VAL A 189 -10.18 16.05 -3.70
CA VAL A 189 -10.69 15.95 -5.10
C VAL A 189 -10.23 17.08 -6.00
N ARG A 190 -10.10 18.30 -5.47
CA ARG A 190 -9.65 19.47 -6.23
C ARG A 190 -9.05 20.53 -5.32
N LYS A 191 -8.29 21.46 -5.89
CA LYS A 191 -7.88 22.68 -5.20
C LYS A 191 -9.13 23.47 -4.79
N GLN A 192 -9.20 23.88 -3.53
CA GLN A 192 -10.33 24.66 -3.02
C GLN A 192 -10.12 26.15 -3.32
N ALA A 193 -11.20 26.84 -3.65
CA ALA A 193 -11.23 28.28 -3.86
C ALA A 193 -12.42 28.86 -3.10
N GLY A 194 -12.15 29.81 -2.19
CA GLY A 194 -13.16 30.71 -1.63
C GLY A 194 -14.36 30.07 -0.92
N SER A 195 -14.20 28.93 -0.23
CA SER A 195 -15.29 28.30 0.52
C SER A 195 -15.09 28.38 2.03
N GLU A 196 -15.39 29.54 2.62
CA GLU A 196 -15.48 29.69 4.08
C GLU A 196 -16.53 28.73 4.67
N ASP A 197 -17.57 28.38 3.91
CA ASP A 197 -18.59 27.39 4.30
C ASP A 197 -17.98 25.99 4.53
N HIS A 198 -17.04 25.57 3.68
CA HIS A 198 -16.37 24.28 3.85
C HIS A 198 -15.51 24.24 5.12
N LEU A 199 -14.74 25.31 5.36
CA LEU A 199 -13.93 25.46 6.57
C LEU A 199 -14.82 25.42 7.82
N ALA A 200 -15.90 26.20 7.84
CA ALA A 200 -16.84 26.25 8.95
C ALA A 200 -17.47 24.88 9.26
N GLN A 201 -17.79 24.09 8.22
CA GLN A 201 -18.28 22.72 8.40
C GLN A 201 -17.22 21.81 9.03
N ILE A 202 -15.97 21.86 8.58
CA ILE A 202 -14.89 21.03 9.13
C ILE A 202 -14.62 21.41 10.59
N GLU A 203 -14.54 22.70 10.90
CA GLU A 203 -14.36 23.22 12.26
C GLU A 203 -15.53 22.85 13.19
N ALA A 204 -16.77 22.88 12.69
CA ALA A 204 -17.92 22.39 13.44
C ALA A 204 -17.79 20.89 13.76
N GLN A 205 -17.31 20.07 12.82
CA GLN A 205 -17.11 18.64 13.06
C GLN A 205 -15.94 18.34 14.01
N LEU A 206 -14.88 19.18 14.02
CA LEU A 206 -13.77 19.08 14.97
C LEU A 206 -14.19 19.42 16.41
N ARG A 207 -15.14 20.37 16.57
CA ARG A 207 -15.74 20.74 17.86
C ARG A 207 -16.79 19.75 18.35
N ALA A 208 -17.32 18.89 17.48
CA ALA A 208 -18.33 17.91 17.86
C ALA A 208 -17.80 16.92 18.92
N PRO A 209 -18.60 16.55 19.94
CA PRO A 209 -18.18 15.62 20.97
C PRO A 209 -18.02 14.19 20.43
N GLN A 210 -17.24 13.38 21.15
CA GLN A 210 -17.03 11.94 20.88
C GLN A 210 -16.39 11.63 19.52
N ARG A 211 -15.47 12.49 19.07
CA ARG A 211 -14.61 12.22 17.90
C ARG A 211 -13.47 11.30 18.28
N THR A 212 -13.26 10.25 17.48
CA THR A 212 -12.08 9.38 17.60
C THR A 212 -10.81 10.11 17.17
N ALA A 213 -9.63 9.60 17.53
CA ALA A 213 -8.36 10.14 17.04
C ALA A 213 -8.27 10.08 15.50
N GLN A 214 -8.83 9.04 14.89
CA GLN A 214 -8.88 8.90 13.43
C GLN A 214 -9.79 9.96 12.79
N ASP A 215 -10.97 10.22 13.35
CA ASP A 215 -11.85 11.28 12.87
C ASP A 215 -11.18 12.66 12.94
N ARG A 216 -10.52 12.95 14.07
CA ARG A 216 -9.79 14.21 14.27
C ARG A 216 -8.66 14.36 13.25
N ALA A 217 -7.89 13.30 13.02
CA ALA A 217 -6.86 13.31 11.98
C ALA A 217 -7.45 13.63 10.60
N LEU A 218 -8.48 12.90 10.16
CA LEU A 218 -9.12 13.13 8.86
C LEU A 218 -9.61 14.57 8.69
N LEU A 219 -10.30 15.12 9.69
CA LEU A 219 -10.83 16.48 9.66
C LEU A 219 -9.71 17.53 9.70
N ALA A 220 -8.69 17.34 10.54
CA ALA A 220 -7.58 18.28 10.67
C ALA A 220 -6.68 18.30 9.42
N PHE A 221 -6.45 17.16 8.77
CA PHE A 221 -5.78 17.11 7.46
C PHE A 221 -6.63 17.74 6.35
N ALA A 222 -7.96 17.59 6.40
CA ALA A 222 -8.87 18.29 5.50
C ALA A 222 -8.74 19.82 5.69
N LEU A 223 -8.83 20.28 6.93
CA LEU A 223 -8.71 21.69 7.29
C LEU A 223 -7.35 22.28 6.88
N HIS A 224 -6.25 21.57 7.17
CA HIS A 224 -4.91 21.95 6.73
C HIS A 224 -4.88 22.19 5.22
N LYS A 225 -5.36 21.23 4.45
CA LYS A 225 -5.32 21.29 2.99
C LYS A 225 -6.13 22.47 2.45
N GLU A 226 -7.34 22.69 2.97
CA GLU A 226 -8.19 23.80 2.50
C GLU A 226 -7.61 25.17 2.89
N LEU A 227 -7.05 25.32 4.09
CA LEU A 227 -6.38 26.56 4.51
C LEU A 227 -5.09 26.81 3.72
N ASP A 228 -4.32 25.76 3.42
CA ASP A 228 -3.11 25.82 2.59
C ASP A 228 -3.43 26.24 1.15
N ASP A 229 -4.52 25.76 0.57
CA ASP A 229 -5.00 26.18 -0.75
C ASP A 229 -5.37 27.67 -0.80
N LEU A 230 -5.88 28.20 0.32
CA LEU A 230 -6.25 29.61 0.51
C LEU A 230 -5.06 30.51 0.91
N GLY A 231 -3.88 29.93 1.14
CA GLY A 231 -2.68 30.66 1.57
C GLY A 231 -2.68 31.08 3.05
N ARG A 232 -3.62 30.56 3.87
CA ARG A 232 -3.72 30.81 5.32
C ARG A 232 -2.74 29.92 6.09
N HIS A 233 -1.45 30.04 5.79
CA HIS A 233 -0.42 29.05 6.17
C HIS A 233 -0.27 28.83 7.68
N ASP A 234 -0.50 29.85 8.50
CA ASP A 234 -0.38 29.71 9.96
C ASP A 234 -1.52 28.92 10.59
N GLU A 235 -2.73 29.15 10.10
CA GLU A 235 -3.91 28.37 10.50
C GLU A 235 -3.80 26.95 9.93
N ALA A 236 -3.33 26.84 8.68
CA ALA A 236 -3.05 25.54 8.05
C ALA A 236 -2.02 24.74 8.85
N TRP A 237 -0.99 25.38 9.40
CA TRP A 237 -0.02 24.72 10.26
C TRP A 237 -0.64 24.22 11.57
N ASN A 238 -1.48 25.03 12.21
CA ASN A 238 -2.17 24.61 13.44
C ASN A 238 -3.04 23.37 13.20
N ALA A 239 -3.79 23.35 12.10
CA ALA A 239 -4.57 22.19 11.68
C ALA A 239 -3.67 20.97 11.39
N LEU A 240 -2.55 21.17 10.69
CA LEU A 240 -1.61 20.08 10.40
C LEU A 240 -1.05 19.47 11.69
N ARG A 241 -0.64 20.31 12.65
CA ARG A 241 -0.11 19.87 13.94
C ARG A 241 -1.14 19.05 14.72
N GLU A 242 -2.42 19.46 14.74
CA GLU A 242 -3.50 18.67 15.34
C GLU A 242 -3.70 17.33 14.61
N GLY A 243 -3.68 17.34 13.28
CA GLY A 243 -3.83 16.14 12.46
C GLY A 243 -2.71 15.12 12.69
N CYS A 244 -1.46 15.59 12.65
CA CYS A 244 -0.27 14.81 12.96
C CYS A 244 -0.33 14.22 14.38
N ALA A 245 -0.61 15.04 15.39
CA ALA A 245 -0.72 14.57 16.78
C ALA A 245 -1.82 13.51 16.95
N SER A 246 -2.99 13.73 16.32
CA SER A 246 -4.12 12.81 16.38
C SER A 246 -3.78 11.47 15.72
N LYS A 247 -3.19 11.48 14.52
CA LYS A 247 -2.78 10.24 13.83
C LYS A 247 -1.62 9.55 14.55
N ARG A 248 -0.62 10.29 15.04
CA ARG A 248 0.50 9.72 15.81
C ARG A 248 0.03 9.01 17.07
N SER A 249 -1.02 9.52 17.74
CA SER A 249 -1.62 8.89 18.93
C SER A 249 -2.29 7.55 18.68
N SER A 250 -2.71 7.26 17.44
CA SER A 250 -3.29 5.95 17.07
C SER A 250 -2.24 4.94 16.60
N LEU A 251 -0.98 5.36 16.45
CA LEU A 251 0.09 4.54 15.89
C LEU A 251 0.99 3.98 16.98
N ARG A 252 1.44 2.73 16.78
CA ARG A 252 2.51 2.12 17.56
C ARG A 252 3.83 2.22 16.80
N TYR A 253 4.37 3.44 16.70
CA TYR A 253 5.68 3.67 16.11
C TYR A 253 6.78 3.64 17.18
N ASP A 254 7.84 2.88 16.90
CA ASP A 254 9.05 2.75 17.71
C ASP A 254 10.27 3.10 16.84
N ALA A 255 10.87 4.25 17.13
CA ALA A 255 12.04 4.75 16.40
C ALA A 255 13.28 3.85 16.61
N ALA A 256 13.43 3.21 17.77
CA ALA A 256 14.55 2.30 18.02
C ALA A 256 14.42 1.04 17.18
N ARG A 257 13.22 0.44 17.14
CA ARG A 257 12.94 -0.70 16.25
C ARG A 257 13.12 -0.34 14.77
N SER A 258 12.73 0.88 14.37
CA SER A 258 12.98 1.36 13.02
C SER A 258 14.47 1.47 12.71
N ARG A 259 15.27 2.04 13.63
CA ARG A 259 16.73 2.15 13.50
C ARG A 259 17.39 0.76 13.40
N GLU A 260 16.95 -0.18 14.21
CA GLU A 260 17.47 -1.55 14.20
C GLU A 260 17.35 -2.21 12.82
N VAL A 261 16.24 -1.98 12.10
CA VAL A 261 16.09 -2.46 10.71
C VAL A 261 17.21 -1.90 9.83
N PHE A 262 17.46 -0.60 9.87
CA PHE A 262 18.53 0.03 9.08
C PHE A 262 19.91 -0.51 9.45
N GLU A 263 20.22 -0.62 10.75
CA GLU A 263 21.50 -1.14 11.24
C GLU A 263 21.75 -2.59 10.79
N ARG A 264 20.71 -3.45 10.83
CA ARG A 264 20.81 -4.83 10.34
C ARG A 264 20.98 -4.88 8.82
N LEU A 265 20.27 -4.03 8.07
CA LEU A 265 20.42 -3.95 6.61
C LEU A 265 21.82 -3.49 6.20
N LEU A 266 22.42 -2.51 6.88
CA LEU A 266 23.79 -2.05 6.61
C LEU A 266 24.86 -3.15 6.81
N ARG A 267 24.54 -4.17 7.63
CA ARG A 267 25.42 -5.31 7.92
C ARG A 267 24.99 -6.60 7.20
N PHE A 268 23.93 -6.54 6.39
CA PHE A 268 23.40 -7.73 5.74
C PHE A 268 24.43 -8.31 4.77
N GLU A 269 24.65 -9.61 4.85
CA GLU A 269 25.43 -10.38 3.89
C GLU A 269 24.58 -11.58 3.43
N PRO A 270 24.44 -11.80 2.12
CA PRO A 270 23.68 -12.94 1.61
C PRO A 270 24.44 -14.23 1.93
N GLY A 271 23.69 -15.28 2.28
CA GLY A 271 24.24 -16.63 2.31
C GLY A 271 24.63 -17.10 0.91
N ILE A 272 25.55 -18.06 0.84
CA ILE A 272 25.94 -18.69 -0.42
C ILE A 272 25.04 -19.90 -0.66
N PHE A 273 24.26 -19.86 -1.73
CA PHE A 273 23.38 -20.96 -2.15
C PHE A 273 23.72 -21.42 -3.56
N PRO A 274 23.47 -22.70 -3.91
CA PRO A 274 23.59 -23.16 -5.28
C PRO A 274 22.64 -22.37 -6.19
N VAL A 275 23.16 -21.88 -7.31
CA VAL A 275 22.32 -21.23 -8.32
C VAL A 275 21.54 -22.30 -9.05
N GLU A 276 20.23 -22.36 -8.83
CA GLU A 276 19.32 -23.13 -9.69
C GLU A 276 18.87 -22.27 -10.88
N GLU A 277 18.70 -22.90 -12.05
CA GLU A 277 18.28 -22.22 -13.28
C GLU A 277 16.86 -21.61 -13.21
N SER A 278 16.64 -20.68 -14.13
CA SER A 278 15.72 -19.54 -14.11
C SER A 278 14.22 -19.82 -13.95
N SER A 279 13.48 -18.80 -13.47
CA SER A 279 12.04 -18.73 -13.68
C SER A 279 11.70 -18.75 -15.19
N GLN A 280 10.51 -19.24 -15.54
CA GLN A 280 10.01 -19.21 -16.93
C GLN A 280 9.60 -17.79 -17.39
N VAL A 281 9.66 -16.80 -16.49
CA VAL A 281 9.21 -15.43 -16.76
C VAL A 281 10.41 -14.60 -17.21
N HIS A 282 10.53 -14.40 -18.53
CA HIS A 282 11.61 -13.64 -19.16
C HIS A 282 11.30 -12.13 -19.21
N ALA A 283 10.93 -11.53 -18.08
CA ALA A 283 10.71 -10.10 -17.96
C ALA A 283 11.67 -9.48 -16.93
N THR A 284 12.16 -8.27 -17.22
CA THR A 284 13.09 -7.54 -16.36
C THR A 284 12.33 -6.55 -15.48
N PRO A 285 12.33 -6.73 -14.14
CA PRO A 285 11.72 -5.77 -13.24
C PRO A 285 12.56 -4.50 -13.11
N VAL A 286 11.89 -3.36 -13.19
CA VAL A 286 12.42 -2.03 -12.92
C VAL A 286 11.78 -1.51 -11.62
N PHE A 287 12.49 -1.65 -10.51
CA PHE A 287 12.02 -1.15 -9.23
C PHE A 287 12.19 0.36 -9.15
N ILE A 288 11.14 1.08 -8.76
CA ILE A 288 11.19 2.53 -8.54
C ILE A 288 11.05 2.79 -7.04
N VAL A 289 12.16 3.17 -6.41
CA VAL A 289 12.30 3.30 -4.95
C VAL A 289 12.60 4.74 -4.55
N GLY A 290 12.45 5.01 -3.25
CA GLY A 290 12.79 6.30 -2.64
C GLY A 290 11.85 6.61 -1.48
N MET A 291 11.95 7.81 -0.91
CA MET A 291 10.97 8.23 0.09
C MET A 291 9.57 8.36 -0.54
N HIS A 292 8.52 8.03 0.21
CA HIS A 292 7.17 8.39 -0.21
C HIS A 292 7.09 9.90 -0.50
N ARG A 293 6.30 10.29 -1.51
CA ARG A 293 6.17 11.71 -1.96
C ARG A 293 7.43 12.35 -2.57
N SER A 294 8.47 11.57 -2.88
CA SER A 294 9.66 12.05 -3.60
C SER A 294 9.43 12.25 -5.11
N GLY A 295 8.35 11.72 -5.68
CA GLY A 295 8.05 11.82 -7.12
C GLY A 295 8.12 10.51 -7.91
N THR A 296 8.26 9.36 -7.23
CA THR A 296 8.30 8.03 -7.85
C THR A 296 7.13 7.75 -8.80
N THR A 297 5.92 8.23 -8.49
CA THR A 297 4.76 8.08 -9.39
C THR A 297 4.91 8.83 -10.70
N LEU A 298 5.55 10.02 -10.72
CA LEU A 298 5.80 10.74 -11.97
C LEU A 298 6.73 9.92 -12.87
N LEU A 299 7.83 9.41 -12.31
CA LEU A 299 8.78 8.58 -13.06
C LEU A 299 8.13 7.32 -13.60
N GLU A 300 7.34 6.62 -12.78
CA GLU A 300 6.59 5.44 -13.25
C GLU A 300 5.67 5.78 -14.40
N GLN A 301 4.91 6.88 -14.30
CA GLN A 301 4.03 7.27 -15.39
C GLN A 301 4.83 7.50 -16.67
N LEU A 302 5.95 8.24 -16.64
CA LEU A 302 6.78 8.43 -17.83
C LEU A 302 7.23 7.11 -18.46
N LEU A 303 7.61 6.12 -17.64
CA LEU A 303 8.01 4.79 -18.10
C LEU A 303 6.86 3.95 -18.65
N ASP A 304 5.68 3.97 -18.03
CA ASP A 304 4.45 3.31 -18.51
C ASP A 304 3.98 3.85 -19.88
N GLY A 305 4.59 4.93 -20.38
CA GLY A 305 4.39 5.43 -21.73
C GLY A 305 5.19 4.74 -22.83
N HIS A 306 6.13 3.85 -22.49
CA HIS A 306 6.96 3.15 -23.47
C HIS A 306 6.28 1.84 -23.92
N SER A 307 6.34 1.53 -25.21
CA SER A 307 5.77 0.31 -25.80
C SER A 307 6.26 -1.03 -25.22
N GLU A 308 7.46 -1.10 -24.61
CA GLU A 308 8.04 -2.33 -24.05
C GLU A 308 7.99 -2.38 -22.51
N VAL A 309 7.54 -1.30 -21.86
CA VAL A 309 7.54 -1.16 -20.40
C VAL A 309 6.11 -1.06 -19.88
N ARG A 310 5.74 -1.98 -19.00
CA ARG A 310 4.43 -1.92 -18.32
C ARG A 310 4.57 -1.43 -16.89
N GLY A 311 3.94 -0.31 -16.55
CA GLY A 311 3.83 0.11 -15.16
C GLY A 311 2.98 -0.88 -14.38
N LEU A 312 3.28 -1.24 -13.14
CA LEU A 312 2.38 -2.09 -12.32
C LEU A 312 1.91 -1.43 -11.02
N GLY A 313 2.39 -0.23 -10.69
CA GLY A 313 2.05 0.48 -9.48
C GLY A 313 2.81 -0.04 -8.26
N GLU A 314 2.21 0.13 -7.08
CA GLU A 314 2.76 -0.34 -5.80
C GLU A 314 2.46 -1.82 -5.62
N LEU A 315 3.49 -2.68 -5.70
CA LEU A 315 3.36 -4.13 -5.50
C LEU A 315 3.94 -4.57 -4.15
N TYR A 316 3.24 -5.49 -3.49
CA TYR A 316 3.72 -6.15 -2.27
C TYR A 316 4.20 -7.59 -2.54
N ASP A 317 4.32 -7.97 -3.83
CA ASP A 317 4.68 -9.32 -4.26
C ASP A 317 6.09 -9.71 -3.77
N PHE A 318 7.07 -8.80 -3.86
CA PHE A 318 8.43 -9.06 -3.34
C PHE A 318 8.44 -9.17 -1.80
N THR A 319 7.68 -8.30 -1.13
CA THR A 319 7.49 -8.36 0.33
C THR A 319 6.89 -9.71 0.76
N SER A 320 5.86 -10.19 0.06
CA SER A 320 5.25 -11.49 0.34
C SER A 320 6.19 -12.66 0.05
N ALA A 321 7.01 -12.55 -1.00
CA ALA A 321 8.03 -13.55 -1.31
C ALA A 321 9.08 -13.66 -0.19
N MET A 322 9.57 -12.52 0.33
CA MET A 322 10.47 -12.51 1.50
C MET A 322 9.82 -13.15 2.72
N ARG A 323 8.59 -12.73 3.09
CA ARG A 323 7.85 -13.30 4.23
C ARG A 323 7.65 -14.82 4.12
N HIS A 324 7.37 -15.31 2.91
CA HIS A 324 7.25 -16.74 2.65
C HIS A 324 8.57 -17.46 2.85
N ALA A 325 9.67 -16.92 2.32
CA ALA A 325 10.97 -17.54 2.38
C ALA A 325 11.57 -17.57 3.79
N THR A 326 11.34 -16.51 4.58
CA THR A 326 11.75 -16.43 6.00
C THR A 326 10.76 -17.09 6.96
N ASP A 327 9.62 -17.57 6.46
CA ASP A 327 8.51 -18.09 7.24
C ASP A 327 8.09 -17.16 8.39
N HIS A 328 7.93 -15.87 8.07
CA HIS A 328 7.69 -14.81 9.06
C HIS A 328 6.77 -13.73 8.52
N HIS A 329 5.77 -13.34 9.32
CA HIS A 329 4.90 -12.21 8.99
C HIS A 329 5.42 -10.94 9.66
N CYS A 330 5.48 -9.85 8.89
CA CYS A 330 5.67 -8.50 9.41
C CYS A 330 4.56 -7.58 8.89
N ALA A 331 4.23 -6.53 9.64
CA ALA A 331 3.19 -5.58 9.24
C ALA A 331 3.65 -4.65 8.09
N GLY A 332 4.91 -4.20 8.14
CA GLY A 332 5.54 -3.36 7.11
C GLY A 332 6.16 -4.15 5.97
N VAL A 333 6.93 -3.47 5.11
CA VAL A 333 7.70 -4.11 4.02
C VAL A 333 8.75 -5.09 4.55
N ILE A 334 9.33 -4.76 5.71
CA ILE A 334 10.38 -5.53 6.38
C ILE A 334 10.34 -5.26 7.89
N ASP A 335 10.95 -6.14 8.67
CA ASP A 335 11.27 -5.92 10.09
C ASP A 335 12.64 -6.56 10.44
N PRO A 336 13.15 -6.40 11.67
CA PRO A 336 14.46 -6.94 12.06
C PRO A 336 14.57 -8.47 11.89
N ASP A 337 13.48 -9.20 12.14
CA ASP A 337 13.41 -10.66 12.02
C ASP A 337 13.53 -11.15 10.56
N ILE A 338 12.88 -10.46 9.61
CA ILE A 338 13.08 -10.75 8.17
C ILE A 338 14.57 -10.58 7.81
N VAL A 339 15.21 -9.48 8.22
CA VAL A 339 16.61 -9.21 7.86
C VAL A 339 17.54 -10.30 8.41
N GLU A 340 17.34 -10.69 9.66
CA GLU A 340 18.15 -11.72 10.32
C GLU A 340 17.97 -13.09 9.66
N ARG A 341 16.74 -13.48 9.35
CA ARG A 341 16.45 -14.75 8.69
C ARG A 341 16.89 -14.79 7.23
N ALA A 342 16.95 -13.64 6.55
CA ALA A 342 17.31 -13.56 5.13
C ALA A 342 18.70 -14.12 4.83
N ALA A 343 19.65 -14.07 5.78
CA ALA A 343 20.98 -14.66 5.61
C ALA A 343 20.96 -16.18 5.40
N ALA A 344 19.92 -16.87 5.89
CA ALA A 344 19.72 -18.32 5.77
C ALA A 344 18.73 -18.70 4.65
N VAL A 345 18.28 -17.74 3.83
CA VAL A 345 17.31 -17.94 2.76
C VAL A 345 18.01 -17.95 1.40
N ASP A 346 17.64 -18.90 0.54
CA ASP A 346 17.95 -18.85 -0.89
C ASP A 346 17.16 -17.71 -1.55
N LEU A 347 17.82 -16.58 -1.78
CA LEU A 347 17.22 -15.40 -2.39
C LEU A 347 16.84 -15.63 -3.87
N SER A 348 17.44 -16.60 -4.57
CA SER A 348 17.02 -16.94 -5.93
C SER A 348 15.57 -17.49 -5.94
N SER A 349 15.19 -18.27 -4.92
CA SER A 349 13.81 -18.73 -4.74
C SER A 349 12.83 -17.57 -4.49
N VAL A 350 13.27 -16.52 -3.81
CA VAL A 350 12.47 -15.29 -3.60
C VAL A 350 12.23 -14.61 -4.95
N GLY A 351 13.28 -14.47 -5.77
CA GLY A 351 13.19 -13.90 -7.11
C GLY A 351 12.24 -14.67 -8.02
N ARG A 352 12.33 -16.01 -8.01
CA ARG A 352 11.41 -16.89 -8.76
C ARG A 352 9.95 -16.70 -8.32
N ARG A 353 9.69 -16.77 -7.00
CA ARG A 353 8.35 -16.58 -6.44
C ARG A 353 7.78 -15.21 -6.79
N TYR A 354 8.60 -14.16 -6.75
CA TYR A 354 8.21 -12.81 -7.16
C TYR A 354 7.77 -12.77 -8.63
N LEU A 355 8.61 -13.28 -9.54
CA LEU A 355 8.34 -13.26 -10.98
C LEU A 355 7.11 -14.11 -11.34
N GLU A 356 6.94 -15.27 -10.73
CA GLU A 356 5.74 -16.11 -10.89
C GLU A 356 4.48 -15.39 -10.39
N GLY A 357 4.56 -14.72 -9.23
CA GLY A 357 3.45 -13.99 -8.63
C GLY A 357 2.98 -12.78 -9.45
N ILE A 358 3.87 -12.17 -10.23
CA ILE A 358 3.52 -11.03 -11.10
C ILE A 358 3.13 -11.44 -12.52
N ALA A 359 3.40 -12.68 -12.95
CA ALA A 359 3.22 -13.13 -14.33
C ALA A 359 1.81 -12.90 -14.89
N TRP A 360 0.76 -13.07 -14.07
CA TRP A 360 -0.63 -12.83 -14.49
C TRP A 360 -0.93 -11.38 -14.88
N ARG A 361 -0.10 -10.42 -14.45
CA ARG A 361 -0.21 -9.01 -14.80
C ARG A 361 0.47 -8.67 -16.11
N LEU A 362 1.26 -9.60 -16.68
CA LEU A 362 2.00 -9.40 -17.92
C LEU A 362 1.26 -10.05 -19.08
N SER A 363 1.50 -9.54 -20.28
CA SER A 363 0.95 -9.99 -21.55
C SER A 363 2.03 -10.11 -22.63
N GLY A 364 3.29 -10.25 -22.20
CA GLY A 364 4.46 -10.40 -23.07
C GLY A 364 5.44 -9.23 -23.04
N GLU A 365 5.24 -8.25 -22.14
CA GLU A 365 6.14 -7.11 -22.00
C GLU A 365 7.51 -7.55 -21.48
N ARG A 366 8.57 -6.98 -22.06
CA ARG A 366 9.96 -7.31 -21.70
C ARG A 366 10.38 -6.67 -20.38
N TYR A 367 9.80 -5.52 -20.06
CA TYR A 367 10.07 -4.76 -18.85
C TYR A 367 8.77 -4.41 -18.13
N PHE A 368 8.84 -4.33 -16.81
CA PHE A 368 7.73 -3.81 -16.02
C PHE A 368 8.25 -3.02 -14.82
N THR A 369 7.49 -2.03 -14.36
CA THR A 369 7.84 -1.29 -13.14
C THR A 369 7.16 -1.88 -11.91
N ASP A 370 7.91 -1.96 -10.83
CA ASP A 370 7.39 -2.13 -9.48
C ASP A 370 7.71 -0.86 -8.70
N LYS A 371 6.72 0.02 -8.59
CA LYS A 371 6.87 1.32 -7.92
C LYS A 371 6.28 1.21 -6.53
N LEU A 372 7.02 0.63 -5.60
CA LEU A 372 6.76 0.76 -4.16
C LEU A 372 7.93 1.53 -3.53
N PRO A 373 7.73 2.80 -3.08
CA PRO A 373 8.85 3.65 -2.64
C PRO A 373 9.71 2.97 -1.57
N SER A 374 9.08 2.33 -0.58
CA SER A 374 9.72 1.62 0.52
C SER A 374 10.49 0.37 0.13
N ASN A 375 10.48 -0.07 -1.13
CA ASN A 375 11.39 -1.13 -1.60
C ASN A 375 12.88 -0.73 -1.51
N PHE A 376 13.22 0.52 -1.19
CA PHE A 376 14.60 0.87 -0.80
C PHE A 376 15.10 0.02 0.39
N LEU A 377 14.21 -0.42 1.28
CA LEU A 377 14.53 -1.33 2.39
C LEU A 377 14.85 -2.75 1.89
N ASN A 378 14.30 -3.14 0.74
CA ASN A 378 14.53 -4.43 0.09
C ASN A 378 15.62 -4.37 -0.99
N ALA A 379 16.23 -3.21 -1.27
CA ALA A 379 17.10 -3.03 -2.44
C ALA A 379 18.25 -4.05 -2.47
N GLY A 380 18.88 -4.32 -1.32
CA GLY A 380 19.89 -5.36 -1.20
C GLY A 380 19.36 -6.75 -1.57
N PHE A 381 18.21 -7.16 -1.02
CA PHE A 381 17.60 -8.45 -1.37
C PHE A 381 17.17 -8.54 -2.83
N ILE A 382 16.67 -7.44 -3.41
CA ILE A 382 16.28 -7.39 -4.82
C ILE A 382 17.50 -7.63 -5.71
N CYS A 383 18.63 -6.97 -5.42
CA CYS A 383 19.86 -7.13 -6.20
C CYS A 383 20.39 -8.57 -6.18
N GLU A 384 20.28 -9.25 -5.03
CA GLU A 384 20.70 -10.64 -4.83
C GLU A 384 19.69 -11.65 -5.42
N ALA A 385 18.39 -11.41 -5.25
CA ALA A 385 17.32 -12.30 -5.70
C ALA A 385 17.09 -12.25 -7.22
N LEU A 386 17.32 -11.08 -7.83
CA LEU A 386 17.00 -10.79 -9.22
C LEU A 386 18.21 -10.11 -9.89
N PRO A 387 19.19 -10.88 -10.40
CA PRO A 387 20.40 -10.32 -11.02
C PRO A 387 20.14 -9.40 -12.21
N GLN A 388 19.01 -9.58 -12.91
CA GLN A 388 18.58 -8.73 -14.03
C GLN A 388 17.87 -7.44 -13.60
N ALA A 389 17.41 -7.34 -12.33
CA ALA A 389 16.61 -6.20 -11.87
C ALA A 389 17.38 -4.87 -11.98
N LYS A 390 16.65 -3.83 -12.35
CA LYS A 390 17.12 -2.44 -12.37
C LYS A 390 16.45 -1.66 -11.25
N ILE A 391 17.18 -0.81 -10.54
CA ILE A 391 16.62 0.04 -9.48
C ILE A 391 16.79 1.50 -9.88
N LEU A 392 15.66 2.21 -9.97
CA LEU A 392 15.60 3.66 -10.12
C LEU A 392 15.28 4.27 -8.77
N HIS A 393 16.19 5.08 -8.25
CA HIS A 393 16.06 5.74 -6.96
C HIS A 393 15.67 7.20 -7.16
N MET A 394 14.43 7.56 -6.81
CA MET A 394 13.97 8.94 -6.90
C MET A 394 14.56 9.78 -5.77
N VAL A 395 15.34 10.80 -6.14
CA VAL A 395 15.98 11.74 -5.22
C VAL A 395 15.29 13.10 -5.33
N ARG A 396 14.88 13.66 -4.19
CA ARG A 396 14.25 14.98 -4.09
C ARG A 396 14.78 15.70 -2.86
N ASP A 397 14.75 17.04 -2.90
CA ASP A 397 15.10 17.91 -1.77
C ASP A 397 14.56 17.35 -0.43
N PRO A 398 15.42 17.18 0.60
CA PRO A 398 15.04 16.60 1.88
C PRO A 398 13.87 17.33 2.57
N MET A 399 13.88 18.66 2.55
CA MET A 399 12.86 19.48 3.20
C MET A 399 11.51 19.34 2.49
N GLU A 400 11.51 19.43 1.16
CA GLU A 400 10.30 19.26 0.36
C GLU A 400 9.72 17.85 0.47
N THR A 401 10.58 16.83 0.49
CA THR A 401 10.19 15.42 0.69
C THR A 401 9.58 15.22 2.07
N CYS A 402 10.28 15.62 3.13
CA CYS A 402 9.81 15.43 4.50
C CYS A 402 8.53 16.24 4.76
N PHE A 403 8.46 17.50 4.36
CA PHE A 403 7.24 18.27 4.57
C PHE A 403 6.05 17.73 3.74
N SER A 404 6.30 17.16 2.55
CA SER A 404 5.26 16.46 1.78
C SER A 404 4.78 15.17 2.45
N ASN A 405 5.64 14.48 3.22
CA ASN A 405 5.23 13.35 4.05
C ASN A 405 4.42 13.81 5.27
N LEU A 406 4.89 14.86 5.96
CA LEU A 406 4.24 15.39 7.15
C LEU A 406 2.79 15.80 6.89
N ARG A 407 2.54 16.40 5.72
CA ARG A 407 1.20 16.87 5.32
C ARG A 407 0.33 15.83 4.61
N GLU A 408 0.79 14.58 4.51
CA GLU A 408 0.01 13.50 3.91
C GLU A 408 -0.57 12.59 4.98
N LEU A 409 -1.88 12.33 4.90
CA LEU A 409 -2.51 11.31 5.73
C LEU A 409 -2.34 9.94 5.07
N PHE A 410 -1.17 9.34 5.25
CA PHE A 410 -0.99 7.94 4.92
C PHE A 410 -1.95 7.04 5.73
N SER A 411 -2.15 5.83 5.22
CA SER A 411 -2.74 4.73 5.98
C SER A 411 -1.80 4.34 7.13
N ASP A 412 -1.47 3.07 7.30
CA ASP A 412 -0.47 2.63 8.30
C ASP A 412 0.91 2.39 7.66
N ALA A 413 1.10 2.82 6.41
CA ALA A 413 2.32 2.59 5.62
C ALA A 413 3.54 3.39 6.09
N ASN A 414 3.35 4.61 6.61
CA ASN A 414 4.44 5.53 6.97
C ASN A 414 4.28 6.07 8.40
N PRO A 415 4.39 5.21 9.44
CA PRO A 415 4.07 5.61 10.81
C PRO A 415 5.02 6.66 11.40
N TYR A 416 6.22 6.82 10.82
CA TYR A 416 7.25 7.79 11.22
C TYR A 416 6.96 9.23 10.75
N SER A 417 5.96 9.46 9.88
CA SER A 417 5.82 10.74 9.18
C SER A 417 5.03 11.82 9.92
N TYR A 418 4.55 11.56 11.15
CA TYR A 418 3.65 12.45 11.87
C TYR A 418 4.32 13.25 13.00
N ASP A 419 5.65 13.20 13.08
CA ASP A 419 6.47 14.05 13.93
C ASP A 419 7.70 14.53 13.14
N GLN A 420 8.13 15.77 13.36
CA GLN A 420 9.24 16.37 12.59
C GLN A 420 10.58 15.68 12.86
N LEU A 421 10.85 15.30 14.11
CA LEU A 421 12.14 14.72 14.50
C LEU A 421 12.19 13.24 14.13
N GLU A 422 11.11 12.49 14.38
CA GLU A 422 11.00 11.09 13.94
C GLU A 422 11.17 10.96 12.42
N LEU A 423 10.54 11.86 11.66
CA LEU A 423 10.65 11.88 10.20
C LEU A 423 12.06 12.25 9.72
N ALA A 424 12.71 13.25 10.33
CA ALA A 424 14.09 13.60 10.00
C ALA A 424 15.03 12.43 10.26
N ASP A 425 14.91 11.79 11.43
CA ASP A 425 15.74 10.63 11.79
C ASP A 425 15.57 9.50 10.79
N PHE A 426 14.32 9.16 10.45
CA PHE A 426 14.03 8.15 9.43
C PHE A 426 14.66 8.51 8.07
N TYR A 427 14.54 9.77 7.64
CA TYR A 427 15.13 10.23 6.37
C TYR A 427 16.65 10.12 6.36
N LEU A 428 17.33 10.44 7.46
CA LEU A 428 18.78 10.32 7.57
C LEU A 428 19.24 8.85 7.47
N HIS A 429 18.57 7.92 8.16
CA HIS A 429 18.87 6.49 8.03
C HIS A 429 18.59 5.97 6.61
N TYR A 430 17.51 6.43 5.96
CA TYR A 430 17.21 6.13 4.56
C TYR A 430 18.34 6.58 3.62
N ARG A 431 18.83 7.80 3.81
CA ARG A 431 19.90 8.35 2.96
C ARG A 431 21.22 7.58 3.14
N GLU A 432 21.57 7.25 4.38
CA GLU A 432 22.73 6.40 4.70
C GLU A 432 22.60 5.03 4.03
N LEU A 433 21.43 4.39 4.16
CA LEU A 433 21.17 3.08 3.56
C LEU A 433 21.29 3.10 2.03
N MET A 434 20.74 4.12 1.37
CA MET A 434 20.86 4.23 -0.09
C MET A 434 22.30 4.49 -0.54
N ALA A 435 23.07 5.28 0.20
CA ALA A 435 24.49 5.46 -0.06
C ALA A 435 25.26 4.13 0.08
N HIS A 436 24.95 3.33 1.10
CA HIS A 436 25.50 2.00 1.27
C HIS A 436 25.17 1.08 0.09
N TRP A 437 23.92 1.07 -0.38
CA TRP A 437 23.53 0.24 -1.54
C TRP A 437 24.19 0.66 -2.85
N HIS A 438 24.41 1.96 -3.07
CA HIS A 438 25.17 2.44 -4.23
C HIS A 438 26.61 1.92 -4.25
N VAL A 439 27.27 1.90 -3.09
CA VAL A 439 28.63 1.37 -2.96
C VAL A 439 28.64 -0.15 -3.17
N ARG A 440 27.65 -0.86 -2.63
CA ARG A 440 27.58 -2.32 -2.69
C ARG A 440 27.22 -2.87 -4.07
N TYR A 441 26.33 -2.20 -4.80
CA TYR A 441 25.81 -2.67 -6.09
C TYR A 441 26.06 -1.65 -7.21
N PRO A 442 27.33 -1.40 -7.56
CA PRO A 442 27.68 -0.40 -8.57
C PRO A 442 27.00 -0.73 -9.91
N GLY A 443 26.35 0.27 -10.52
CA GLY A 443 25.64 0.13 -11.79
C GLY A 443 24.29 -0.59 -11.72
N ARG A 444 23.82 -1.01 -10.54
CA ARG A 444 22.47 -1.60 -10.36
C ARG A 444 21.42 -0.59 -9.93
N ILE A 445 21.84 0.58 -9.44
CA ILE A 445 21.00 1.65 -8.93
C ILE A 445 21.32 2.95 -9.67
N LEU A 446 20.30 3.62 -10.21
CA LEU A 446 20.41 4.95 -10.82
C LEU A 446 19.61 5.95 -10.00
N ASP A 447 20.27 7.03 -9.55
CA ASP A 447 19.59 8.18 -8.97
C ASP A 447 18.90 9.01 -10.05
N VAL A 448 17.63 9.33 -9.82
CA VAL A 448 16.81 10.19 -10.67
C VAL A 448 16.43 11.42 -9.86
N ASP A 449 17.04 12.56 -10.17
CA ASP A 449 16.75 13.82 -9.50
C ASP A 449 15.39 14.39 -9.96
N TYR A 450 14.50 14.62 -8.99
CA TYR A 450 13.15 15.13 -9.25
C TYR A 450 13.14 16.55 -9.83
N ALA A 451 14.08 17.41 -9.40
CA ALA A 451 14.14 18.78 -9.88
C ALA A 451 14.66 18.84 -11.33
N GLU A 452 15.61 17.98 -11.69
CA GLU A 452 16.00 17.79 -13.10
C GLU A 452 14.86 17.20 -13.93
N LEU A 453 14.20 16.15 -13.44
CA LEU A 453 13.10 15.48 -14.15
C LEU A 453 11.95 16.43 -14.46
N THR A 454 11.67 17.37 -13.56
CA THR A 454 10.58 18.33 -13.77
C THR A 454 10.97 19.46 -14.72
N ARG A 455 12.25 19.90 -14.72
CA ARG A 455 12.73 20.99 -15.60
C ARG A 455 13.06 20.53 -17.02
N ASP A 456 13.72 19.38 -17.16
CA ASP A 456 14.12 18.80 -18.46
C ASP A 456 13.77 17.30 -18.50
N PRO A 457 12.46 16.96 -18.59
CA PRO A 457 12.00 15.58 -18.52
C PRO A 457 12.57 14.70 -19.64
N GLU A 458 12.78 15.25 -20.84
CA GLU A 458 13.30 14.47 -21.96
C GLU A 458 14.72 13.98 -21.67
N GLN A 459 15.61 14.88 -21.25
CA GLN A 459 17.00 14.51 -20.98
C GLN A 459 17.09 13.45 -19.87
N VAL A 460 16.33 13.62 -18.78
CA VAL A 460 16.33 12.65 -17.68
C VAL A 460 15.76 11.31 -18.11
N VAL A 461 14.64 11.28 -18.84
CA VAL A 461 14.03 10.02 -19.30
C VAL A 461 14.95 9.29 -20.28
N ARG A 462 15.69 9.99 -21.15
CA ARG A 462 16.71 9.36 -22.01
C ARG A 462 17.78 8.62 -21.19
N ARG A 463 18.33 9.26 -20.14
CA ARG A 463 19.30 8.60 -19.24
C ARG A 463 18.71 7.38 -18.53
N VAL A 464 17.44 7.47 -18.13
CA VAL A 464 16.72 6.34 -17.51
C VAL A 464 16.56 5.20 -18.52
N CYS A 465 16.15 5.48 -19.75
CA CYS A 465 16.04 4.50 -20.83
C CYS A 465 17.39 3.80 -21.09
N ASP A 466 18.49 4.57 -21.18
CA ASP A 466 19.84 4.05 -21.38
C ASP A 466 20.25 3.09 -20.24
N PHE A 467 19.93 3.43 -18.99
CA PHE A 467 20.23 2.60 -17.82
C PHE A 467 19.41 1.30 -17.78
N ILE A 468 18.12 1.38 -18.15
CA ILE A 468 17.24 0.21 -18.25
C ILE A 468 17.69 -0.70 -19.41
N GLY A 469 18.15 -0.11 -20.51
CA GLY A 469 18.52 -0.81 -21.75
C GLY A 469 17.42 -0.79 -22.81
N VAL A 470 16.63 0.29 -22.88
CA VAL A 470 15.56 0.50 -23.88
C VAL A 470 15.77 1.80 -24.64
N ALA A 471 15.20 1.93 -25.84
CA ALA A 471 15.27 3.17 -26.60
C ALA A 471 14.31 4.22 -26.03
N PHE A 472 14.65 5.50 -26.14
CA PHE A 472 13.70 6.56 -25.78
C PHE A 472 12.55 6.65 -26.80
N GLU A 473 11.32 6.71 -26.32
CA GLU A 473 10.12 6.98 -27.14
C GLU A 473 9.52 8.35 -26.78
N PRO A 474 9.32 9.28 -27.75
CA PRO A 474 8.73 10.59 -27.46
C PRO A 474 7.35 10.53 -26.78
N GLY A 475 6.57 9.46 -27.03
CA GLY A 475 5.28 9.21 -26.39
C GLY A 475 5.33 9.08 -24.86
N MET A 476 6.52 8.77 -24.31
CA MET A 476 6.73 8.68 -22.86
C MET A 476 6.42 9.99 -22.12
N LEU A 477 6.60 11.14 -22.77
CA LEU A 477 6.35 12.45 -22.18
C LEU A 477 4.86 12.87 -22.21
N GLY A 478 4.04 12.19 -23.02
CA GLY A 478 2.62 12.50 -23.23
C GLY A 478 1.69 11.89 -22.17
N MET A 479 1.75 12.36 -20.91
CA MET A 479 0.98 11.75 -19.80
C MET A 479 -0.55 11.92 -19.92
N GLN A 480 -1.02 12.99 -20.57
CA GLN A 480 -2.45 13.36 -20.61
C GLN A 480 -3.34 12.37 -21.38
N SER A 481 -2.79 11.59 -22.30
CA SER A 481 -3.56 10.63 -23.10
C SER A 481 -3.80 9.30 -22.38
N ARG A 482 -3.25 9.11 -21.17
CA ARG A 482 -3.31 7.83 -20.45
C ARG A 482 -4.61 7.70 -19.66
N THR A 483 -5.34 6.62 -19.96
CA THR A 483 -6.66 6.33 -19.37
C THR A 483 -6.60 5.37 -18.17
N ARG A 484 -5.41 4.86 -17.84
CA ARG A 484 -5.21 3.93 -16.74
C ARG A 484 -5.40 4.60 -15.37
N GLY A 485 -5.90 3.83 -14.41
CA GLY A 485 -6.08 4.29 -13.04
C GLY A 485 -4.74 4.39 -12.32
N ILE A 486 -4.54 5.46 -11.55
CA ILE A 486 -3.35 5.65 -10.71
C ILE A 486 -3.78 5.43 -9.26
N VAL A 487 -3.38 4.30 -8.67
CA VAL A 487 -3.75 3.94 -7.29
C VAL A 487 -2.60 4.29 -6.35
N THR A 488 -2.52 5.55 -5.94
CA THR A 488 -1.54 6.04 -4.97
C THR A 488 -1.98 7.38 -4.39
N ALA A 489 -1.44 7.77 -3.23
CA ALA A 489 -1.71 9.07 -2.60
C ALA A 489 -1.34 10.28 -3.50
N SER A 490 -0.48 10.07 -4.52
CA SER A 490 -0.07 11.12 -5.45
C SER A 490 -0.94 11.20 -6.73
N ALA A 491 -2.00 10.40 -6.86
CA ALA A 491 -2.78 10.25 -8.10
C ALA A 491 -3.35 11.56 -8.65
N VAL A 492 -3.90 12.42 -7.78
CA VAL A 492 -4.48 13.72 -8.17
C VAL A 492 -3.40 14.69 -8.67
N GLN A 493 -2.17 14.59 -8.15
CA GLN A 493 -1.10 15.55 -8.44
C GLN A 493 -0.38 15.27 -9.78
N VAL A 494 -0.34 14.01 -10.21
CA VAL A 494 0.52 13.57 -11.32
C VAL A 494 -0.23 13.45 -12.66
N ARG A 495 -1.57 13.45 -12.64
CA ARG A 495 -2.38 13.09 -13.82
C ARG A 495 -2.33 14.08 -14.99
N ASP A 496 -2.28 15.39 -14.73
CA ASP A 496 -2.54 16.37 -15.79
C ASP A 496 -1.28 16.93 -16.45
N ARG A 497 -0.18 17.10 -15.72
CA ARG A 497 1.07 17.66 -16.26
C ARG A 497 2.25 17.53 -15.31
N ILE A 498 3.44 17.53 -15.88
CA ILE A 498 4.68 17.79 -15.14
C ILE A 498 4.62 19.24 -14.67
N GLN A 499 4.72 19.47 -13.36
CA GLN A 499 4.72 20.82 -12.80
C GLN A 499 6.09 21.11 -12.23
N VAL A 500 6.77 22.10 -12.82
CA VAL A 500 7.95 22.69 -12.21
C VAL A 500 7.49 23.50 -11.01
N GLN A 501 8.10 23.22 -9.87
CA GLN A 501 7.85 23.96 -8.64
C GLN A 501 9.03 24.90 -8.38
N GLU A 502 8.92 26.15 -8.83
CA GLU A 502 9.96 27.18 -8.66
C GLU A 502 10.22 27.49 -7.18
N THR A 503 9.15 27.65 -6.40
CA THR A 503 9.22 27.88 -4.95
C THR A 503 8.83 26.61 -4.19
N PRO A 504 9.73 26.02 -3.40
CA PRO A 504 9.41 24.86 -2.57
C PRO A 504 8.25 25.16 -1.62
N LYS A 505 7.31 24.22 -1.47
CA LYS A 505 6.10 24.40 -0.67
C LYS A 505 6.44 24.64 0.81
N TRP A 506 7.55 24.09 1.28
CA TRP A 506 8.01 24.27 2.66
C TRP A 506 8.40 25.71 3.01
N ARG A 507 8.72 26.56 2.03
CA ARG A 507 9.14 27.95 2.28
C ARG A 507 8.08 28.76 3.02
N ALA A 508 6.81 28.58 2.68
CA ALA A 508 5.70 29.23 3.37
C ALA A 508 5.57 28.82 4.85
N TYR A 509 6.18 27.70 5.24
CA TYR A 509 6.14 27.10 6.57
C TYR A 509 7.51 27.12 7.25
N GLU A 510 8.49 27.87 6.72
CA GLU A 510 9.89 27.81 7.16
C GLU A 510 10.05 27.98 8.68
N ARG A 511 9.33 28.93 9.28
CA ARG A 511 9.35 29.18 10.73
C ARG A 511 8.86 27.98 11.55
N HIS A 512 7.89 27.24 11.03
CA HIS A 512 7.26 26.11 11.70
C HIS A 512 8.06 24.81 11.53
N LEU A 513 8.85 24.72 10.46
CA LEU A 513 9.67 23.57 10.10
C LEU A 513 11.13 23.70 10.56
N MET A 514 11.43 24.67 11.42
CA MET A 514 12.77 24.83 12.01
C MET A 514 13.29 23.53 12.67
N PRO A 515 12.51 22.79 13.49
CA PRO A 515 13.00 21.54 14.09
C PRO A 515 13.42 20.50 13.06
N LEU A 516 12.60 20.30 12.02
CA LEU A 516 12.90 19.41 10.90
C LEU A 516 14.19 19.83 10.18
N ARG A 517 14.30 21.12 9.84
CA ARG A 517 15.45 21.68 9.10
C ARG A 517 16.74 21.54 9.89
N GLU A 518 16.73 21.90 11.17
CA GLU A 518 17.89 21.78 12.05
C GLU A 518 18.32 20.32 12.20
N ARG A 519 17.37 19.39 12.30
CA ARG A 519 17.69 17.97 12.44
C ARG A 519 18.30 17.39 11.16
N LEU A 520 17.73 17.70 9.99
CA LEU A 520 18.25 17.27 8.69
C LEU A 520 19.63 17.87 8.38
N GLY A 521 19.92 19.09 8.85
CA GLY A 521 21.21 19.76 8.64
C GLY A 521 22.38 19.20 9.47
N ARG A 522 22.13 18.32 10.44
CA ARG A 522 23.16 17.71 11.30
C ARG A 522 23.75 16.41 10.75
N GLY A 523 23.15 15.85 9.71
CA GLY A 523 23.48 14.50 9.22
C GLY A 523 24.05 14.48 7.83
#